data_AF-A0A9C8ALC9-F1
#
_entry.id   AF-A0A9C8ALC9-F1
#
_cell.length_a   1.000
_cell.length_b   1.000
_cell.length_c   1.000
_cell.angle_alpha   90.00
_cell.angle_beta   90.00
_cell.angle_gamma   90.00
#
_symmetry.space_group_name_H-M   'P 1'
#
loop_
_entity.id
_entity.type
_entity.pdbx_description
1 polymer ?
#
loop_
_entity_poly.entity_id
_entity_poly.type
_entity_poly.pdbx_seq_one_letter_code
_entity_poly.pdbx_strand_id
1 'polypeptide(L)' 'APEVDATLYPLPGNTAEVIFREPLRGITPGQAVVFYRGEEVLGGGIIERAF' A
#
# COMPACT_ATOMS: atom_id res chain seq x y z
N ALA A 1 11.32 -3.71 3.81
CA ALA A 1 11.29 -3.67 2.34
C ALA A 1 11.72 -2.27 1.90
N PRO A 2 12.33 -2.09 0.72
CA PRO A 2 12.60 -0.76 0.19
C PRO A 2 11.30 0.02 -0.03
N GLU A 3 11.41 1.34 0.01
CA GLU A 3 10.33 2.26 -0.37
C GLU A 3 10.05 2.13 -1.86
N VAL A 4 8.78 2.24 -2.23
CA VAL A 4 8.32 2.05 -3.61
C VAL A 4 7.30 3.12 -3.94
N ASP A 5 7.45 3.74 -5.11
CA ASP A 5 6.48 4.71 -5.60
C ASP A 5 5.12 4.03 -5.81
N ALA A 6 4.07 4.62 -5.26
CA ALA A 6 2.70 4.14 -5.41
C ALA A 6 1.71 5.29 -5.48
N THR A 7 0.57 5.03 -6.11
CA THR A 7 -0.61 5.90 -6.07
C THR A 7 -1.69 5.24 -5.23
N LEU A 8 -2.29 6.00 -4.31
CA LEU A 8 -3.38 5.54 -3.45
C LEU A 8 -4.71 6.11 -3.93
N TYR A 9 -5.71 5.24 -4.04
CA TYR A 9 -7.09 5.59 -4.34
C TYR A 9 -7.98 5.19 -3.15
N PRO A 10 -8.53 6.16 -2.39
CA PRO A 10 -9.43 5.86 -1.30
C PRO A 10 -10.70 5.17 -1.80
N LEU A 11 -11.15 4.15 -1.08
CA LEU A 11 -12.38 3.42 -1.35
C LEU A 11 -13.31 3.47 -0.13
N PRO A 12 -14.62 3.21 -0.31
CA PRO A 12 -15.55 3.08 0.81
C PRO A 12 -15.13 2.00 1.82
N GLY A 13 -15.66 2.09 3.04
CA GLY A 13 -15.43 1.06 4.07
C GLY A 13 -14.02 1.07 4.67
N ASN A 14 -13.34 2.23 4.66
CA ASN A 14 -11.98 2.39 5.19
C ASN A 14 -10.96 1.49 4.49
N THR A 15 -11.10 1.34 3.17
CA THR A 15 -10.18 0.60 2.31
C THR A 15 -9.53 1.55 1.30
N ALA A 16 -8.44 1.10 0.68
CA ALA A 16 -7.78 1.83 -0.40
C ALA A 16 -7.22 0.86 -1.43
N GLU A 17 -7.27 1.25 -2.69
CA GLU A 17 -6.52 0.59 -3.75
C GLU A 17 -5.15 1.26 -3.86
N VAL A 18 -4.09 0.43 -3.94
CA VAL A 18 -2.71 0.89 -4.03
C VAL A 18 -2.13 0.35 -5.32
N ILE A 19 -1.75 1.26 -6.22
CA ILE A 19 -1.12 0.90 -7.50
C ILE A 19 0.35 1.28 -7.41
N PHE A 20 1.22 0.27 -7.37
CA PHE A 20 2.66 0.47 -7.46
C PHE A 20 3.06 0.90 -8.86
N ARG A 21 4.08 1.76 -8.95
CA ARG A 21 4.62 2.22 -10.23
C ARG A 21 5.22 1.08 -11.07
N GLU A 22 5.79 0.09 -10.39
CA GLU A 22 6.33 -1.13 -10.99
C GLU A 22 5.79 -2.37 -10.26
N PRO A 23 5.65 -3.52 -10.94
CA PRO A 23 5.17 -4.74 -10.30
C PRO A 23 6.11 -5.22 -9.18
N LEU A 24 5.53 -5.51 -8.01
CA LEU A 24 6.26 -6.05 -6.86
C LEU A 24 5.96 -7.52 -6.66
N ARG A 25 6.97 -8.29 -6.26
CA ARG A 25 6.83 -9.71 -5.89
C ARG A 25 6.70 -9.85 -4.38
N GLY A 26 5.99 -10.90 -3.95
CA GLY A 26 5.92 -11.29 -2.54
C GLY A 26 4.95 -10.48 -1.69
N ILE A 27 4.01 -9.77 -2.32
CA ILE A 27 2.87 -9.15 -1.63
C ILE A 27 1.85 -10.24 -1.31
N THR A 28 1.51 -10.40 -0.03
CA THR A 28 0.58 -11.44 0.43
C THR A 28 -0.48 -10.87 1.37
N PRO A 29 -1.74 -11.33 1.29
CA PRO A 29 -2.76 -10.99 2.28
C PRO A 29 -2.31 -11.23 3.72
N GLY A 30 -2.65 -10.31 4.62
CA GLY A 30 -2.24 -10.35 6.03
C GLY A 30 -0.94 -9.60 6.35
N GLN A 31 -0.15 -9.21 5.34
CA GLN A 31 0.98 -8.31 5.56
C GLN A 31 0.50 -6.88 5.81
N ALA A 32 1.27 -6.13 6.60
CA ALA A 32 1.06 -4.71 6.79
C ALA A 32 1.69 -3.89 5.65
N VAL A 33 1.03 -2.79 5.28
CA VAL A 33 1.55 -1.75 4.40
C VAL A 33 1.55 -0.42 5.15
N VAL A 34 2.58 0.39 4.94
CA VAL A 34 2.71 1.73 5.53
C VAL A 34 3.00 2.71 4.40
N PHE A 35 2.29 3.84 4.43
CA PHE A 35 2.37 4.87 3.40
C PHE A 35 3.10 6.10 3.93
N TYR A 36 4.01 6.61 3.11
CA TYR A 36 4.84 7.76 3.44
C TYR A 36 4.69 8.86 2.39
N ARG A 37 4.92 10.10 2.81
CA ARG A 37 5.14 11.25 1.93
C ARG A 37 6.40 11.96 2.36
N GLY A 38 7.51 11.67 1.68
CA GLY A 38 8.82 12.03 2.20
C GLY A 38 9.03 11.33 3.56
N GLU A 39 9.32 12.09 4.60
CA GLU A 39 9.54 11.56 5.96
C GLU A 39 8.24 11.42 6.79
N GLU A 40 7.11 11.92 6.30
CA GLU A 40 5.83 11.87 7.00
C GLU A 40 5.11 10.53 6.81
N VAL A 41 4.68 9.91 7.92
CA VAL A 41 3.79 8.73 7.89
C VAL A 41 2.37 9.19 7.65
N LEU A 42 1.78 8.80 6.51
CA LEU A 42 0.38 9.10 6.19
C LEU A 42 -0.59 8.10 6.84
N GLY A 43 -0.12 6.89 7.12
CA GLY A 43 -0.92 5.82 7.71
C GLY A 43 -0.50 4.44 7.20
N GLY A 44 -1.37 3.47 7.41
CA GLY A 44 -1.13 2.09 6.98
C GLY A 44 -2.36 1.21 7.13
N GLY A 45 -2.22 -0.03 6.72
CA GLY A 45 -3.29 -1.02 6.78
C GLY A 45 -2.78 -2.44 6.60
N ILE A 46 -3.71 -3.39 6.63
CA ILE A 46 -3.43 -4.78 6.31
C ILE A 46 -3.84 -5.02 4.86
N ILE A 47 -2.95 -5.64 4.09
CA ILE A 47 -3.23 -6.06 2.72
C ILE A 47 -4.31 -7.14 2.78
N GLU A 48 -5.47 -6.83 2.23
CA GLU A 48 -6.60 -7.77 2.15
C GLU A 48 -6.47 -8.68 0.91
N ARG A 49 -6.06 -8.12 -0.22
CA ARG A 49 -5.92 -8.80 -1.52
C ARG A 49 -4.76 -8.19 -2.32
N ALA A 50 -4.13 -9.00 -3.16
CA ALA A 50 -3.10 -8.58 -4.11
C ALA A 50 -3.27 -9.37 -5.42
N PHE A 51 -2.99 -8.73 -6.55
CA PHE A 51 -3.20 -9.27 -7.90
C PHE A 51 -1.91 -9.15 -8.73
#